data_AF-A0A3S9ADD4-F1
#
_entry.id   AF-A0A3S9ADD4-F1
#
_cell.length_a   1.000
_cell.length_b   1.000
_cell.length_c   1.000
_cell.angle_alpha   90.00
_cell.angle_beta   90.00
_cell.angle_gamma   90.00
#
_symmetry.space_group_name_H-M   'P 1'
#
loop_
_entity.id
_entity.type
_entity.pdbx_description
1 polymer ?
#
loop_
_entity_poly.entity_id
_entity_poly.type
_entity_poly.pdbx_seq_one_letter_code
_entity_poly.pdbx_strand_id
1 'polypeptide(L)'
;MNAQGERKHRLEEGHGHAEKLFLEKVWYPAFRNFDDLQGEYEVADFKDGSRFLDFAFIQYPIKLAIEIDGYGAHSSKVTRWQFADSLMRQNHLIIDGWQILRFSYDEVIERPRMCEQTLQQFIGCWLGGTRSSTSGVDDLIEAEILRHALRLDRPLRPCDVMELLNLSRIKAYRVLHHLLQKKVLLPAGKGTQTIRGFLVNQQEIYQRE
;
A
#
# COMPACT_ATOMS: atom_id res chain seq x y z
N MET A 1 -3.15 -30.65 -6.83
CA MET A 1 -4.21 -30.96 -5.83
C MET A 1 -4.15 -29.84 -4.80
N ASN A 2 -5.13 -28.98 -4.52
CA ASN A 2 -6.60 -29.07 -4.58
C ASN A 2 -7.25 -27.67 -4.68
N ALA A 3 -7.57 -27.18 -5.89
CA ALA A 3 -8.44 -26.00 -6.03
C ALA A 3 -9.87 -26.26 -5.48
N GLN A 4 -10.32 -27.53 -5.48
CA GLN A 4 -11.62 -27.93 -4.93
C GLN A 4 -11.69 -27.89 -3.39
N GLY A 5 -10.57 -28.14 -2.70
CA GLY A 5 -10.52 -28.15 -1.23
C GLY A 5 -10.59 -26.74 -0.66
N GLU A 6 -9.81 -25.81 -1.24
CA GLU A 6 -9.84 -24.39 -0.87
C GLU A 6 -11.18 -23.73 -1.19
N ARG A 7 -11.79 -24.06 -2.34
CA ARG A 7 -13.11 -23.52 -2.69
C ARG A 7 -14.20 -23.96 -1.72
N LYS A 8 -14.14 -25.20 -1.25
CA LYS A 8 -15.09 -25.73 -0.25
C LYS A 8 -14.86 -25.09 1.12
N HIS A 9 -13.61 -24.93 1.54
CA HIS A 9 -13.23 -24.25 2.79
C HIS A 9 -13.69 -22.78 2.78
N ARG A 10 -13.47 -22.06 1.67
CA ARG A 10 -13.91 -20.66 1.48
C ARG A 10 -15.44 -20.47 1.59
N LEU A 11 -16.21 -21.43 1.08
CA LEU A 11 -17.68 -21.43 1.21
C LEU A 11 -18.13 -21.72 2.65
N GLU A 12 -17.43 -22.60 3.36
CA GLU A 12 -17.73 -22.95 4.76
C GLU A 12 -17.33 -21.84 5.75
N GLU A 13 -16.33 -21.01 5.42
CA GLU A 13 -15.84 -19.89 6.22
C GLU A 13 -16.59 -18.57 5.99
N GLY A 14 -17.45 -18.49 4.97
CA GLY A 14 -18.19 -17.27 4.65
C GLY A 14 -17.34 -16.17 4.00
N HIS A 15 -16.18 -16.51 3.41
CA HIS A 15 -15.27 -15.55 2.75
C HIS A 15 -16.00 -14.68 1.71
N GLY A 16 -16.83 -15.29 0.85
CA GLY A 16 -17.61 -14.52 -0.13
C GLY A 16 -18.65 -13.56 0.50
N HIS A 17 -19.10 -13.83 1.73
CA HIS A 17 -19.95 -12.89 2.47
C HIS A 17 -19.13 -11.75 3.08
N ALA A 18 -17.96 -12.07 3.65
CA ALA A 18 -17.02 -11.10 4.21
C ALA A 18 -16.52 -10.10 3.16
N GLU A 19 -16.10 -10.59 2.00
CA GLU A 19 -15.67 -9.80 0.84
C GLU A 19 -16.78 -8.87 0.36
N LYS A 20 -17.99 -9.40 0.20
CA LYS A 20 -19.16 -8.60 -0.20
C LYS A 20 -19.46 -7.50 0.81
N LEU A 21 -19.46 -7.83 2.10
CA LEU A 21 -19.68 -6.85 3.17
C LEU A 21 -18.59 -5.79 3.20
N PHE A 22 -17.34 -6.15 2.98
CA PHE A 22 -16.25 -5.19 2.87
C PHE A 22 -16.46 -4.22 1.71
N LEU A 23 -16.85 -4.72 0.53
CA LEU A 23 -17.15 -3.86 -0.61
C LEU A 23 -18.31 -2.90 -0.32
N GLU A 24 -19.39 -3.40 0.27
CA GLU A 24 -20.61 -2.63 0.55
C GLU A 24 -20.45 -1.62 1.70
N LYS A 25 -19.77 -2.02 2.78
CA LYS A 25 -19.71 -1.24 4.03
C LYS A 25 -18.42 -0.45 4.20
N VAL A 26 -17.34 -0.79 3.49
CA VAL A 26 -16.03 -0.15 3.66
C VAL A 26 -15.55 0.47 2.37
N TRP A 27 -15.32 -0.32 1.33
CA TRP A 27 -14.70 0.18 0.09
C TRP A 27 -15.57 1.22 -0.63
N TYR A 28 -16.82 0.86 -0.96
CA TYR A 28 -17.70 1.73 -1.74
C TYR A 28 -18.05 3.02 -0.99
N PRO A 29 -18.34 3.01 0.34
CA PRO A 29 -18.48 4.25 1.11
C PRO A 29 -17.24 5.15 1.08
N ALA A 30 -16.03 4.56 1.10
CA ALA A 30 -14.77 5.29 1.12
C ALA A 30 -14.41 5.94 -0.23
N PHE A 31 -14.63 5.26 -1.36
CA PHE A 31 -14.10 5.71 -2.67
C PHE A 31 -15.16 5.90 -3.76
N ARG A 32 -16.38 5.38 -3.59
CA ARG A 32 -17.51 5.50 -4.54
C ARG A 32 -17.25 4.96 -5.96
N ASN A 33 -16.24 4.12 -6.11
CA ASN A 33 -15.87 3.41 -7.33
C ASN A 33 -15.14 2.11 -6.96
N PHE A 34 -14.79 1.29 -7.95
CA PHE A 34 -13.98 0.07 -7.76
C PHE A 34 -12.71 0.11 -8.61
N ASP A 35 -12.29 1.32 -9.01
CA ASP A 35 -11.13 1.50 -9.86
C ASP A 35 -9.87 0.99 -9.15
N ASP A 36 -9.00 0.33 -9.91
CA ASP A 36 -7.74 -0.25 -9.45
C ASP A 36 -7.86 -1.34 -8.34
N LEU A 37 -9.09 -1.71 -7.93
CA LEU A 37 -9.37 -2.81 -7.00
C LEU A 37 -9.73 -4.09 -7.74
N GLN A 38 -9.06 -5.19 -7.39
CA GLN A 38 -9.31 -6.51 -7.95
C GLN A 38 -9.60 -7.50 -6.81
N GLY A 39 -10.75 -8.16 -6.87
CA GLY A 39 -11.06 -9.28 -5.97
C GLY A 39 -10.39 -10.56 -6.46
N GLU A 40 -10.10 -11.48 -5.53
CA GLU A 40 -9.47 -12.78 -5.83
C GLU A 40 -8.21 -12.65 -6.70
N TYR A 41 -7.29 -11.77 -6.31
CA TYR A 41 -6.08 -11.49 -7.10
C TYR A 41 -5.02 -12.58 -6.91
N GLU A 42 -4.61 -13.22 -8.00
CA GLU A 42 -3.59 -14.27 -7.98
C GLU A 42 -2.17 -13.69 -7.82
N VAL A 43 -1.44 -14.16 -6.82
CA VAL A 43 -0.01 -13.87 -6.62
C VAL A 43 0.82 -15.12 -6.85
N ALA A 44 1.99 -14.95 -7.47
CA ALA A 44 2.95 -16.04 -7.64
C ALA A 44 3.57 -16.40 -6.28
N ASP A 45 3.45 -17.66 -5.86
CA ASP A 45 4.11 -18.15 -4.65
C ASP A 45 5.54 -18.62 -4.97
N PHE A 46 6.48 -18.42 -4.04
CA PHE A 46 7.86 -18.92 -4.10
C PHE A 46 7.95 -20.46 -4.13
N LYS A 47 6.82 -21.18 -3.94
CA LYS A 47 6.73 -22.65 -3.88
C LYS A 47 5.88 -23.28 -5.00
N ASP A 48 5.81 -22.66 -6.18
CA ASP A 48 5.07 -23.18 -7.36
C ASP A 48 3.56 -23.40 -7.14
N GLY A 49 2.96 -22.69 -6.18
CA GLY A 49 1.52 -22.65 -5.95
C GLY A 49 0.90 -21.33 -6.42
N SER A 50 -0.38 -21.33 -6.78
CA SER A 50 -1.17 -20.11 -6.92
C SER A 50 -1.86 -19.80 -5.60
N ARG A 51 -1.75 -18.56 -5.14
CA ARG A 51 -2.51 -18.09 -3.98
C ARG A 51 -3.25 -16.81 -4.30
N PHE A 52 -4.40 -16.62 -3.68
CA PHE A 52 -5.28 -15.50 -3.94
C PHE A 52 -5.28 -14.55 -2.75
N LEU A 53 -5.24 -13.25 -3.01
CA LEU A 53 -5.57 -12.19 -2.06
C LEU A 53 -7.09 -11.98 -2.08
N ASP A 54 -7.72 -11.64 -0.94
CA ASP A 54 -9.14 -11.28 -0.95
C ASP A 54 -9.36 -10.07 -1.87
N PHE A 55 -8.55 -9.02 -1.67
CA PHE A 55 -8.46 -7.91 -2.62
C PHE A 55 -7.02 -7.44 -2.84
N ALA A 56 -6.74 -7.05 -4.09
CA ALA A 56 -5.55 -6.30 -4.47
C ALA A 56 -5.96 -4.93 -4.99
N PHE A 57 -5.45 -3.88 -4.37
CA PHE A 57 -5.48 -2.54 -4.93
C PHE A 57 -4.13 -2.24 -5.59
N ILE A 58 -4.14 -2.07 -6.91
CA ILE A 58 -2.92 -1.89 -7.71
C ILE A 58 -3.03 -0.59 -8.50
N GLN A 59 -2.39 0.44 -7.98
CA GLN A 59 -2.21 1.70 -8.68
C GLN A 59 -0.75 2.08 -8.60
N TYR A 60 -0.02 2.01 -9.72
CA TYR A 60 1.42 2.23 -9.73
C TYR A 60 1.78 3.54 -8.99
N PRO A 61 2.73 3.53 -8.04
CA PRO A 61 3.68 2.44 -7.70
C PRO A 61 3.21 1.50 -6.57
N ILE A 62 1.95 1.53 -6.18
CA ILE A 62 1.40 0.82 -5.02
C ILE A 62 0.84 -0.53 -5.41
N LYS A 63 1.18 -1.53 -4.60
CA LYS A 63 0.49 -2.81 -4.51
C LYS A 63 0.02 -2.96 -3.07
N LEU A 64 -1.28 -2.93 -2.84
CA LEU A 64 -1.88 -3.12 -1.52
C LEU A 64 -2.68 -4.42 -1.54
N ALA A 65 -2.33 -5.34 -0.65
CA ALA A 65 -3.13 -6.51 -0.33
C ALA A 65 -4.07 -6.14 0.82
N ILE A 66 -5.36 -6.38 0.64
CA ILE A 66 -6.37 -6.22 1.68
C ILE A 66 -6.95 -7.61 1.96
N GLU A 67 -6.83 -8.05 3.20
CA GLU A 67 -7.33 -9.36 3.64
C GLU A 67 -8.39 -9.17 4.72
N ILE A 68 -9.46 -9.97 4.67
CA ILE A 68 -10.56 -9.95 5.64
C ILE A 68 -10.56 -11.26 6.42
N ASP A 69 -10.04 -11.19 7.64
CA ASP A 69 -9.84 -12.35 8.49
C ASP A 69 -11.11 -12.68 9.29
N GLY A 70 -11.72 -13.83 9.00
CA GLY A 70 -12.77 -14.39 9.83
C GLY A 70 -12.24 -14.92 11.16
N TYR A 71 -12.87 -14.56 12.29
CA TYR A 71 -12.65 -15.23 13.58
C TYR A 71 -13.91 -16.03 13.97
N GLY A 72 -14.10 -17.21 13.36
CA GLY A 72 -15.20 -18.11 13.69
C GLY A 72 -14.83 -19.16 14.73
N ALA A 73 -15.80 -19.98 15.19
CA ALA A 73 -15.58 -21.14 16.06
C ALA A 73 -14.57 -22.17 15.49
N HIS A 74 -14.20 -22.03 14.21
CA HIS A 74 -13.20 -22.81 13.48
C HIS A 74 -11.78 -22.21 13.49
N SER A 75 -11.54 -21.02 14.05
CA SER A 75 -10.18 -20.52 14.30
C SER A 75 -9.39 -21.44 15.25
N SER A 76 -10.11 -22.18 16.10
CA SER A 76 -9.60 -23.30 16.90
C SER A 76 -9.10 -24.51 16.06
N LYS A 77 -9.41 -24.55 14.76
CA LYS A 77 -8.99 -25.60 13.81
C LYS A 77 -7.81 -25.19 12.93
N VAL A 78 -7.34 -23.94 13.00
CA VAL A 78 -6.11 -23.54 12.30
C VAL A 78 -4.97 -24.33 12.92
N THR A 79 -4.39 -25.24 12.15
CA THR A 79 -3.25 -26.03 12.58
C THR A 79 -2.04 -25.11 12.77
N ARG A 80 -1.09 -25.51 13.64
CA ARG A 80 0.19 -24.80 13.80
C ARG A 80 0.91 -24.58 12.46
N TRP A 81 0.75 -25.52 11.53
CA TRP A 81 1.34 -25.43 10.20
C TRP A 81 0.65 -24.35 9.36
N GLN A 82 -0.69 -24.29 9.33
CA GLN A 82 -1.43 -23.23 8.62
C GLN A 82 -1.13 -21.85 9.17
N PHE A 83 -0.97 -21.73 10.49
CA PHE A 83 -0.55 -20.47 11.12
C PHE A 83 0.86 -20.05 10.70
N ALA A 84 1.84 -20.97 10.75
CA ALA A 84 3.20 -20.67 10.31
C ALA A 84 3.26 -20.32 8.80
N ASP A 85 2.47 -21.01 7.99
CA ASP A 85 2.36 -20.76 6.55
C ASP A 85 1.75 -19.38 6.25
N SER A 86 0.72 -18.95 6.99
CA SER A 86 0.13 -17.61 6.81
C SER A 86 1.11 -16.48 7.19
N LEU A 87 1.92 -16.67 8.25
CA LEU A 87 2.99 -15.74 8.60
C LEU A 87 4.05 -15.65 7.50
N MET A 88 4.47 -16.79 6.95
CA MET A 88 5.44 -16.82 5.86
C MET A 88 4.90 -16.19 4.58
N ARG A 89 3.62 -16.42 4.25
CA ARG A 89 2.93 -15.75 3.13
C ARG A 89 2.98 -14.24 3.29
N GLN A 90 2.64 -13.73 4.48
CA GLN A 90 2.67 -12.30 4.75
C GLN A 90 4.07 -11.72 4.51
N ASN A 91 5.11 -12.41 4.96
CA ASN A 91 6.50 -11.99 4.74
C ASN A 91 6.88 -11.99 3.25
N HIS A 92 6.46 -12.99 2.48
CA HIS A 92 6.74 -13.04 1.04
C HIS A 92 6.07 -11.87 0.30
N LEU A 93 4.80 -11.57 0.60
CA LEU A 93 4.11 -10.41 0.04
C LEU A 93 4.87 -9.10 0.32
N ILE A 94 5.35 -8.90 1.55
CA ILE A 94 6.15 -7.72 1.91
C ILE A 94 7.46 -7.66 1.10
N ILE A 95 8.15 -8.79 0.96
CA ILE A 95 9.39 -8.89 0.15
C ILE A 95 9.11 -8.53 -1.32
N ASP A 96 7.97 -8.94 -1.85
CA ASP A 96 7.53 -8.65 -3.23
C ASP A 96 6.97 -7.22 -3.42
N GLY A 97 7.11 -6.38 -2.39
CA GLY A 97 6.75 -4.96 -2.43
C GLY A 97 5.29 -4.67 -2.13
N TRP A 98 4.51 -5.65 -1.66
CA TRP A 98 3.13 -5.41 -1.23
C TRP A 98 3.10 -4.71 0.13
N GLN A 99 2.22 -3.72 0.22
CA GLN A 99 1.69 -3.26 1.50
C GLN A 99 0.51 -4.16 1.88
N ILE A 100 0.25 -4.33 3.16
CA ILE A 100 -0.79 -5.25 3.63
C ILE A 100 -1.64 -4.55 4.68
N LEU A 101 -2.94 -4.53 4.47
CA LEU A 101 -3.94 -4.18 5.48
C LEU A 101 -4.81 -5.41 5.74
N ARG A 102 -4.99 -5.75 7.01
CA ARG A 102 -5.85 -6.86 7.44
C ARG A 102 -6.94 -6.31 8.33
N PHE A 103 -8.17 -6.68 8.04
CA PHE A 103 -9.33 -6.34 8.86
C PHE A 103 -9.97 -7.62 9.35
N SER A 104 -10.39 -7.68 10.61
CA SER A 104 -11.24 -8.79 11.03
C SER A 104 -12.64 -8.65 10.44
N TYR A 105 -13.31 -9.77 10.22
CA TYR A 105 -14.71 -9.82 9.82
C TYR A 105 -15.61 -8.99 10.77
N ASP A 106 -15.34 -9.08 12.08
CA ASP A 106 -16.07 -8.33 13.09
C ASP A 106 -15.83 -6.82 12.97
N GLU A 107 -14.61 -6.37 12.64
CA GLU A 107 -14.34 -4.95 12.39
C GLU A 107 -15.10 -4.43 11.16
N VAL A 108 -15.18 -5.21 10.08
CA VAL A 108 -15.93 -4.84 8.88
C VAL A 108 -17.42 -4.69 9.18
N ILE A 109 -17.97 -5.48 10.10
CA ILE A 109 -19.40 -5.43 10.46
C ILE A 109 -19.71 -4.36 11.51
N GLU A 110 -18.98 -4.40 12.62
CA GLU A 110 -19.27 -3.63 13.83
C GLU A 110 -18.63 -2.23 13.80
N ARG A 111 -17.51 -2.08 13.06
CA ARG A 111 -16.73 -0.83 12.99
C ARG A 111 -16.32 -0.45 11.56
N PRO A 112 -17.24 -0.47 10.57
CA PRO A 112 -16.89 -0.21 9.16
C PRO A 112 -16.23 1.16 8.95
N ARG A 113 -16.68 2.20 9.66
CA ARG A 113 -16.09 3.55 9.58
C ARG A 113 -14.61 3.61 9.97
N MET A 114 -14.17 2.76 10.90
CA MET A 114 -12.77 2.69 11.29
C MET A 114 -11.93 2.05 10.17
N CYS A 115 -12.47 1.00 9.54
CA CYS A 115 -11.85 0.36 8.38
C CYS A 115 -11.76 1.36 7.21
N GLU A 116 -12.83 2.12 6.95
CA GLU A 116 -12.89 3.19 5.93
C GLU A 116 -11.77 4.21 6.16
N GLN A 117 -11.66 4.75 7.37
CA GLN A 117 -10.65 5.75 7.73
C GLN A 117 -9.23 5.21 7.59
N THR A 118 -8.99 3.97 8.03
CA THR A 118 -7.68 3.32 7.91
C THR A 118 -7.27 3.18 6.44
N LEU A 119 -8.22 2.76 5.59
CA LEU A 119 -8.00 2.57 4.17
C LEU A 119 -7.78 3.90 3.44
N GLN A 120 -8.59 4.92 3.76
CA GLN A 120 -8.42 6.28 3.23
C GLN A 120 -7.11 6.91 3.69
N GLN A 121 -6.70 6.70 4.94
CA GLN A 121 -5.41 7.19 5.43
C GLN A 121 -4.25 6.52 4.69
N PHE A 122 -4.31 5.20 4.51
CA PHE A 122 -3.32 4.49 3.70
C PHE A 122 -3.26 5.05 2.27
N ILE A 123 -4.40 5.08 1.57
CA ILE A 123 -4.45 5.58 0.20
C ILE A 123 -4.01 7.04 0.12
N GLY A 124 -4.43 7.91 1.03
CA GLY A 124 -4.00 9.31 1.10
C GLY A 124 -2.50 9.46 1.29
N CYS A 125 -1.90 8.69 2.20
CA CYS A 125 -0.45 8.70 2.42
C CYS A 125 0.34 8.24 1.18
N TRP A 126 -0.19 7.29 0.41
CA TRP A 126 0.53 6.69 -0.72
C TRP A 126 0.22 7.33 -2.08
N LEU A 127 -1.00 7.83 -2.30
CA LEU A 127 -1.51 8.37 -3.58
C LEU A 127 -1.75 9.88 -3.59
N GLY A 128 -1.87 10.52 -2.43
CA GLY A 128 -2.07 11.98 -2.33
C GLY A 128 -0.94 12.79 -2.98
N GLY A 129 0.21 12.18 -3.30
CA GLY A 129 1.32 12.84 -3.98
C GLY A 129 1.31 12.76 -5.52
N THR A 130 0.46 11.93 -6.14
CA THR A 130 0.75 11.35 -7.49
C THR A 130 -0.37 11.43 -8.54
N ARG A 131 -1.47 12.13 -8.32
CA ARG A 131 -2.55 12.22 -9.33
C ARG A 131 -2.20 13.19 -10.47
N SER A 132 -1.46 12.71 -11.47
CA SER A 132 -1.55 13.23 -12.85
C SER A 132 -1.36 12.08 -13.84
N SER A 133 -2.43 11.79 -14.58
CA SER A 133 -2.71 10.61 -15.41
C SER A 133 -1.88 10.51 -16.71
N THR A 134 -0.69 11.12 -16.72
CA THR A 134 0.28 11.10 -17.84
C THR A 134 1.70 10.94 -17.28
N SER A 135 1.89 9.99 -16.35
CA SER A 135 3.09 9.98 -15.50
C SER A 135 4.32 9.51 -16.28
N GLY A 136 5.21 10.45 -16.61
CA GLY A 136 6.49 10.13 -17.26
C GLY A 136 7.44 9.41 -16.29
N VAL A 137 8.57 8.89 -16.81
CA VAL A 137 9.62 8.27 -15.96
C VAL A 137 10.03 9.19 -14.80
N ASP A 138 10.02 10.51 -15.03
CA ASP A 138 10.33 11.51 -14.01
C ASP A 138 9.29 11.55 -12.88
N ASP A 139 8.00 11.34 -13.15
CA ASP A 139 6.96 11.29 -12.11
C ASP A 139 7.08 10.03 -11.25
N LEU A 140 7.51 8.90 -11.83
CA LEU A 140 7.77 7.68 -11.08
C LEU A 140 8.97 7.84 -10.14
N ILE A 141 10.02 8.52 -10.62
CA ILE A 141 11.20 8.90 -9.84
C ILE A 141 10.81 9.83 -8.69
N GLU A 142 10.00 10.86 -8.95
CA GLU A 142 9.48 11.75 -7.93
C GLU A 142 8.68 10.99 -6.86
N ALA A 143 7.77 10.11 -7.28
CA ALA A 143 6.97 9.29 -6.37
C ALA A 143 7.84 8.39 -5.49
N GLU A 144 8.89 7.77 -6.03
CA GLU A 144 9.82 6.94 -5.24
C GLU A 144 10.61 7.78 -4.21
N ILE A 145 11.04 8.99 -4.60
CA ILE A 145 11.71 9.91 -3.68
C ILE A 145 10.79 10.26 -2.51
N LEU A 146 9.52 10.60 -2.80
CA LEU A 146 8.54 10.96 -1.76
C LEU A 146 8.23 9.78 -0.85
N ARG A 147 8.00 8.59 -1.42
CA ARG A 147 7.76 7.36 -0.65
C ARG A 147 8.93 7.01 0.25
N HIS A 148 10.16 7.19 -0.21
CA HIS A 148 11.34 6.98 0.61
C HIS A 148 11.44 8.04 1.72
N ALA A 149 11.20 9.31 1.39
CA ALA A 149 11.21 10.40 2.37
C ALA A 149 10.19 10.21 3.50
N LEU A 150 8.97 9.75 3.19
CA LEU A 150 7.92 9.48 4.18
C LEU A 150 8.24 8.30 5.11
N ARG A 151 9.13 7.38 4.71
CA ARG A 151 9.57 6.24 5.54
C ARG A 151 10.74 6.58 6.46
N LEU A 152 11.38 7.74 6.29
CA LEU A 152 12.50 8.15 7.11
C LEU A 152 12.01 8.92 8.35
N ASP A 153 12.49 8.53 9.54
CA ASP A 153 12.32 9.31 10.78
C ASP A 153 13.24 10.56 10.83
N ARG A 154 13.75 10.99 9.68
CA ARG A 154 14.67 12.12 9.52
C ARG A 154 14.47 12.79 8.17
N PRO A 155 14.93 14.05 7.99
CA PRO A 155 14.90 14.69 6.68
C PRO A 155 15.61 13.86 5.60
N LEU A 156 15.01 13.83 4.40
CA LEU A 156 15.60 13.23 3.21
C LEU A 156 16.83 14.02 2.79
N ARG A 157 17.96 13.35 2.57
CA ARG A 157 19.21 13.95 2.09
C ARG A 157 19.43 13.63 0.61
N PRO A 158 20.18 14.45 -0.14
CA PRO A 158 20.56 14.14 -1.52
C PRO A 158 21.24 12.78 -1.69
N CYS A 159 22.02 12.32 -0.70
CA CYS A 159 22.65 10.99 -0.75
C CYS A 159 21.65 9.85 -0.72
N ASP A 160 20.56 9.99 0.03
CA ASP A 160 19.53 8.97 0.10
C ASP A 160 18.88 8.78 -1.29
N VAL A 161 18.67 9.87 -2.05
CA VAL A 161 18.13 9.80 -3.42
C VAL A 161 19.14 9.19 -4.40
N MET A 162 20.42 9.52 -4.28
CA MET A 162 21.47 8.95 -5.13
C MET A 162 21.57 7.44 -4.93
N GLU A 163 21.53 6.98 -3.67
CA GLU A 163 21.61 5.58 -3.29
C GLU A 163 20.34 4.82 -3.69
N LEU A 164 19.16 5.37 -3.40
CA LEU A 164 17.86 4.75 -3.68
C LEU A 164 17.65 4.47 -5.17
N LEU A 165 18.00 5.43 -6.03
CA LEU A 165 17.68 5.39 -7.46
C LEU A 165 18.90 5.17 -8.36
N ASN A 166 20.07 4.93 -7.76
CA ASN A 166 21.36 4.84 -8.45
C ASN A 166 21.59 6.03 -9.42
N LEU A 167 21.23 7.24 -8.99
CA LEU A 167 21.34 8.45 -9.79
C LEU A 167 22.67 9.16 -9.54
N SER A 168 23.26 9.68 -10.62
CA SER A 168 24.37 10.63 -10.51
C SER A 168 23.95 11.84 -9.66
N ARG A 169 24.91 12.46 -8.95
CA ARG A 169 24.69 13.67 -8.15
C ARG A 169 23.90 14.75 -8.91
N ILE A 170 24.28 15.02 -10.16
CA ILE A 170 23.62 16.07 -10.97
C ILE A 170 22.13 15.76 -11.16
N LYS A 171 21.79 14.51 -11.52
CA LYS A 171 20.39 14.08 -11.70
C LYS A 171 19.60 14.13 -10.38
N ALA A 172 20.17 13.65 -9.28
CA ALA A 172 19.50 13.67 -7.97
C ALA A 172 19.17 15.10 -7.53
N TYR A 173 20.13 16.02 -7.63
CA TYR A 173 19.88 17.43 -7.32
C TYR A 173 18.86 18.07 -8.26
N ARG A 174 18.87 17.74 -9.56
CA ARG A 174 17.88 18.23 -10.52
C ARG A 174 16.45 17.87 -10.10
N VAL A 175 16.21 16.61 -9.75
CA VAL A 175 14.87 16.14 -9.33
C VAL A 175 14.47 16.76 -7.99
N LEU A 176 15.38 16.81 -7.00
CA LEU A 176 15.11 17.45 -5.72
C LEU A 176 14.78 18.94 -5.86
N HIS A 177 15.47 19.65 -6.75
CA HIS A 177 15.18 21.05 -7.03
C HIS A 177 13.82 21.24 -7.68
N HIS A 178 13.44 20.33 -8.58
CA HIS A 178 12.14 20.36 -9.24
C HIS A 178 11.00 20.10 -8.24
N LEU A 179 11.15 19.12 -7.34
CA LEU A 179 10.22 18.87 -6.24
C LEU A 179 10.11 20.04 -5.26
N LEU A 180 11.21 20.76 -5.02
CA LEU A 180 11.24 21.99 -4.23
C LEU A 180 10.47 23.12 -4.93
N GLN A 181 10.65 23.30 -6.23
CA GLN A 181 9.91 24.30 -7.03
C GLN A 181 8.41 24.01 -7.08
N LYS A 182 8.04 22.73 -7.16
CA LYS A 182 6.66 22.24 -7.05
C LYS A 182 6.07 22.37 -5.62
N LYS A 183 6.87 22.82 -4.64
CA LYS A 183 6.52 22.89 -3.21
C LYS A 183 6.14 21.56 -2.57
N VAL A 184 6.45 20.43 -3.21
CA VAL A 184 6.20 19.09 -2.64
C VAL A 184 7.27 18.75 -1.60
N LEU A 185 8.49 19.25 -1.78
CA LEU A 185 9.53 19.25 -0.76
C LEU A 185 9.77 20.65 -0.21
N LEU A 186 10.14 20.74 1.07
CA LEU A 186 10.58 21.94 1.76
C LEU A 186 12.01 21.75 2.26
N PRO A 187 12.81 22.81 2.38
CA PRO A 187 14.13 22.71 2.99
C PRO A 187 13.97 22.42 4.48
N ALA A 188 14.72 21.44 5.00
CA ALA A 188 14.67 21.05 6.42
C ALA A 188 15.38 22.07 7.35
N GLY A 189 16.07 23.07 6.80
CA GLY A 189 16.82 24.07 7.56
C GLY A 189 16.76 25.45 6.93
N LYS A 190 17.27 26.46 7.66
CA LYS A 190 17.21 27.89 7.28
C LYS A 190 18.37 28.36 6.40
N GLY A 191 19.30 27.46 6.06
CA GLY A 191 20.48 27.80 5.25
C GLY A 191 20.10 28.11 3.81
N THR A 192 20.60 29.22 3.27
CA THR A 192 20.27 29.71 1.92
C THR A 192 21.29 29.31 0.85
N GLN A 193 22.50 28.88 1.24
CA GLN A 193 23.58 28.55 0.29
C GLN A 193 23.53 27.11 -0.22
N THR A 194 23.12 26.14 0.61
CA THR A 194 23.03 24.73 0.20
C THR A 194 22.00 24.00 1.05
N ILE A 195 20.99 23.41 0.40
CA ILE A 195 19.99 22.58 1.08
C ILE A 195 20.59 21.19 1.28
N ARG A 196 20.76 20.80 2.55
CA ARG A 196 21.33 19.49 2.94
C ARG A 196 20.28 18.44 3.29
N GLY A 197 19.04 18.86 3.49
CA GLY A 197 17.94 17.99 3.87
C GLY A 197 16.61 18.58 3.43
N PHE A 198 15.67 17.71 3.13
CA PHE A 198 14.34 18.02 2.62
C PHE A 198 13.29 17.35 3.51
N LEU A 199 12.21 18.07 3.77
CA LEU A 199 11.00 17.56 4.41
C LEU A 199 9.89 17.49 3.37
N VAL A 200 9.01 16.51 3.50
CA VAL A 200 7.83 16.41 2.66
C VAL A 200 6.82 17.47 3.08
N ASN A 201 6.33 18.26 2.14
CA ASN A 201 5.27 19.23 2.38
C ASN A 201 3.93 18.52 2.45
N GLN A 202 3.54 18.10 3.64
CA GLN A 202 2.27 17.39 3.83
C GLN A 202 1.06 18.23 3.38
N GLN A 203 1.09 19.55 3.56
CA GLN A 203 -0.03 20.42 3.16
C GLN A 203 -0.27 20.43 1.65
N GLU A 204 0.81 20.44 0.85
CA GLU A 204 0.72 20.44 -0.62
C GLU A 204 0.29 19.07 -1.17
N ILE A 205 0.61 17.99 -0.47
CA ILE A 205 0.14 16.64 -0.81
C ILE A 205 -1.38 16.53 -0.63
N TYR A 206 -1.95 17.14 0.43
CA TYR A 206 -3.39 17.09 0.68
C TYR A 206 -4.22 18.19 -0.05
N GLN A 207 -3.58 19.18 -0.69
CA GLN A 207 -4.26 20.28 -1.41
C GLN A 207 -4.41 20.03 -2.93
N ARG A 208 -3.85 18.95 -3.47
CA ARG A 208 -4.01 18.54 -4.88
C ARG A 208 -5.27 17.67 -5.11
N GLU A 209 -6.23 17.75 -4.19
CA GLU A 209 -7.55 17.09 -4.23
C GLU A 209 -8.57 17.87 -5.06
#